data_AF-A0A536A084-F1
#
_entry.id   AF-A0A536A084-F1
#
_cell.length_a   1.000
_cell.length_b   1.000
_cell.length_c   1.000
_cell.angle_alpha   90.00
_cell.angle_beta   90.00
_cell.angle_gamma   90.00
#
_symmetry.space_group_name_H-M   'P 1'
#
loop_
_entity.id
_entity.type
_entity.pdbx_description
1 polymer ?
#
loop_
_entity_poly.entity_id
_entity_poly.type
_entity_poly.pdbx_seq_one_letter_code
_entity_poly.pdbx_strand_id
1 'polypeptide(L)'
;MTVETLIPLAYLIAAVTFILGLKGLSSPTTAVMGNRIAAAGMLIAVIATFFAAEVRGGIPIILAGIVVGGVAGFAGARTVKMTAMPQMVALFNGAGGGAAALVSILEFSRQRDLGALEFGPTLATLLALVIGAVSFSGSAIAFG
;
A
#
# COMPACT_ATOMS: atom_id res chain seq x y z
N MET A 1 -17.47 -22.55 3.49
CA MET A 1 -16.40 -21.71 2.91
C MET A 1 -15.21 -21.75 3.85
N THR A 2 -14.02 -22.10 3.37
CA THR A 2 -12.79 -22.06 4.19
C THR A 2 -12.23 -20.64 4.22
N VAL A 3 -11.37 -20.34 5.21
CA VAL A 3 -10.70 -19.03 5.33
C VAL A 3 -9.92 -18.68 4.06
N GLU A 4 -9.30 -19.68 3.43
CA GLU A 4 -8.57 -19.55 2.17
C GLU A 4 -9.44 -19.09 0.99
N THR A 5 -10.74 -19.41 0.98
CA THR A 5 -11.68 -18.90 -0.04
C THR A 5 -12.21 -17.51 0.30
N LEU A 6 -12.24 -17.15 1.60
CA LEU A 6 -12.80 -15.88 2.06
C LEU A 6 -11.84 -14.71 1.81
N ILE A 7 -10.52 -14.94 1.89
CA ILE A 7 -9.50 -13.90 1.66
C ILE A 7 -9.52 -13.36 0.22
N PRO A 8 -9.49 -14.19 -0.85
CA PRO A 8 -9.60 -13.71 -2.23
C PRO A 8 -10.90 -12.97 -2.51
N LEU A 9 -12.02 -13.39 -1.91
CA LEU A 9 -13.29 -12.67 -2.01
C LEU A 9 -13.24 -11.30 -1.34
N ALA A 10 -12.61 -11.20 -0.16
CA ALA A 10 -12.39 -9.92 0.50
C ALA A 10 -11.49 -9.00 -0.34
N TYR A 11 -10.45 -9.53 -0.98
CA TYR A 11 -9.60 -8.77 -1.91
C TYR A 11 -10.36 -8.33 -3.16
N LEU A 12 -11.25 -9.16 -3.70
CA LEU A 12 -12.13 -8.79 -4.81
C LEU A 12 -13.07 -7.64 -4.40
N ILE A 13 -13.69 -7.72 -3.22
CA ILE A 13 -14.53 -6.65 -2.68
C ILE A 13 -13.71 -5.36 -2.52
N ALA A 14 -12.51 -5.45 -1.93
CA ALA A 14 -11.61 -4.31 -1.78
C ALA A 14 -11.26 -3.67 -3.13
N ALA A 15 -10.90 -4.48 -4.14
CA ALA A 15 -10.60 -4.00 -5.49
C ALA A 15 -11.80 -3.26 -6.12
N VAL A 16 -13.03 -3.82 -6.01
CA VAL A 16 -14.25 -3.17 -6.49
C VAL A 16 -14.49 -1.83 -5.77
N THR A 17 -14.31 -1.79 -4.45
CA THR A 17 -14.47 -0.54 -3.70
C THR A 17 -13.42 0.51 -4.08
N PHE A 18 -12.18 0.14 -4.40
CA PHE A 18 -11.20 1.10 -4.93
C PHE A 18 -11.62 1.67 -6.29
N ILE A 19 -12.12 0.83 -7.19
CA ILE A 19 -12.63 1.28 -8.50
C ILE A 19 -13.79 2.26 -8.33
N LEU A 20 -14.77 1.91 -7.49
CA LEU A 20 -15.93 2.78 -7.20
C LEU A 20 -15.50 4.07 -6.48
N GLY A 21 -14.54 3.97 -5.57
CA GLY A 21 -13.96 5.11 -4.86
C GLY A 21 -13.30 6.11 -5.81
N LEU A 22 -12.42 5.63 -6.69
CA LEU A 22 -11.76 6.44 -7.71
C LEU A 22 -12.76 7.09 -8.67
N LYS A 23 -13.77 6.34 -9.11
CA LYS A 23 -14.86 6.90 -9.93
C LYS A 23 -15.61 8.02 -9.19
N GLY A 24 -15.86 7.84 -7.89
CA GLY A 24 -16.48 8.85 -7.05
C GLY A 24 -15.64 10.12 -6.87
N LEU A 25 -14.31 10.00 -6.87
CA LEU A 25 -13.37 11.13 -6.77
C LEU A 25 -13.34 12.01 -8.03
N SER A 26 -13.84 11.52 -9.17
CA SER A 26 -13.86 12.28 -10.43
C SER A 26 -14.96 13.35 -10.52
N SER A 27 -15.85 13.46 -9.53
CA SER A 27 -16.87 14.52 -9.47
C SER A 27 -16.92 15.17 -8.07
N PRO A 28 -17.03 16.51 -7.98
CA PRO A 28 -17.16 17.21 -6.70
C PRO A 28 -18.34 16.73 -5.84
N THR A 29 -19.46 16.36 -6.48
CA THR A 29 -20.67 15.94 -5.76
C THR A 29 -20.53 14.56 -5.10
N THR A 30 -19.67 13.70 -5.65
CA THR A 30 -19.46 12.33 -5.14
C THR A 30 -18.12 12.16 -4.42
N ALA A 31 -17.22 13.15 -4.43
CA ALA A 31 -15.85 13.02 -3.95
C ALA A 31 -15.75 12.54 -2.50
N VAL A 32 -16.58 13.08 -1.59
CA VAL A 32 -16.57 12.68 -0.17
C VAL A 32 -16.97 11.21 -0.01
N MET A 33 -17.99 10.76 -0.76
CA MET A 33 -18.42 9.37 -0.74
C MET A 33 -17.36 8.45 -1.37
N GLY A 34 -16.77 8.87 -2.49
CA GLY A 34 -15.70 8.13 -3.16
C GLY A 34 -14.52 7.87 -2.22
N ASN A 35 -14.08 8.88 -1.48
CA ASN A 35 -13.02 8.73 -0.49
C ASN A 35 -13.38 7.75 0.64
N ARG A 36 -14.63 7.81 1.15
CA ARG A 36 -15.09 6.88 2.20
C ARG A 36 -15.16 5.43 1.71
N ILE A 37 -15.61 5.21 0.48
CA ILE A 37 -15.65 3.87 -0.14
C ILE A 37 -14.24 3.30 -0.29
N ALA A 38 -13.29 4.09 -0.79
CA ALA A 38 -11.89 3.67 -0.91
C ALA A 38 -11.25 3.36 0.46
N ALA A 39 -11.53 4.16 1.49
CA ALA A 39 -11.05 3.93 2.84
C ALA A 39 -11.60 2.62 3.44
N ALA A 40 -12.89 2.32 3.21
CA ALA A 40 -13.49 1.04 3.61
C ALA A 40 -12.83 -0.14 2.89
N GLY A 41 -12.55 -0.01 1.59
CA GLY A 41 -11.80 -0.99 0.81
C GLY A 41 -10.42 -1.29 1.37
N MET A 42 -9.65 -0.25 1.72
CA MET A 42 -8.34 -0.39 2.35
C MET A 42 -8.44 -1.13 3.69
N LEU A 43 -9.44 -0.80 4.53
CA LEU A 43 -9.64 -1.48 5.81
C LEU A 43 -9.96 -2.97 5.63
N ILE A 44 -10.83 -3.30 4.66
CA ILE A 44 -11.17 -4.70 4.33
C ILE A 44 -9.92 -5.47 3.90
N ALA A 45 -9.10 -4.90 3.02
CA ALA A 45 -7.88 -5.53 2.54
C ALA A 45 -6.91 -5.82 3.68
N VAL A 46 -6.63 -4.82 4.53
CA VAL A 46 -5.72 -4.96 5.68
C VAL A 46 -6.22 -6.04 6.65
N ILE A 47 -7.50 -6.00 7.02
CA ILE A 47 -8.09 -7.01 7.92
C ILE A 47 -8.00 -8.41 7.32
N ALA A 48 -8.34 -8.57 6.04
CA ALA A 48 -8.26 -9.87 5.37
C ALA A 48 -6.84 -10.43 5.36
N THR A 49 -5.83 -9.59 5.15
CA THR A 49 -4.41 -10.01 5.17
C THR A 49 -3.98 -10.58 6.52
N PHE A 50 -4.53 -10.11 7.65
CA PHE A 50 -4.21 -10.68 8.98
C PHE A 50 -4.63 -12.15 9.13
N PHE A 51 -5.57 -12.63 8.32
CA PHE A 51 -6.01 -14.04 8.33
C PHE A 51 -5.19 -14.93 7.38
N ALA A 52 -4.27 -14.35 6.60
CA ALA A 52 -3.37 -15.11 5.73
C ALA A 52 -2.38 -15.94 6.56
N ALA A 53 -2.03 -17.14 6.10
CA ALA A 53 -1.21 -18.09 6.85
C ALA A 53 0.20 -17.55 7.14
N GLU A 54 0.70 -16.72 6.23
CA GLU A 54 2.03 -16.12 6.20
C GLU A 54 2.22 -15.05 7.31
N VAL A 55 1.14 -14.54 7.90
CA VAL A 55 1.18 -13.41 8.85
C VAL A 55 1.40 -13.84 10.31
N ARG A 56 1.22 -15.13 10.62
CA ARG A 56 1.12 -15.64 12.01
C ARG A 56 2.37 -15.39 12.87
N GLY A 57 3.56 -15.33 12.27
CA GLY A 57 4.82 -15.15 13.01
C GLY A 57 5.20 -13.70 13.35
N GLY A 58 4.52 -12.70 12.77
CA GLY A 58 4.99 -11.31 12.78
C GLY A 58 4.00 -10.29 13.35
N ILE A 59 2.88 -10.73 13.95
CA ILE A 59 1.76 -9.85 14.32
C ILE A 59 2.20 -8.62 15.17
N PRO A 60 3.02 -8.76 16.23
CA PRO A 60 3.43 -7.60 17.02
C PRO A 60 4.20 -6.55 16.21
N ILE A 61 5.09 -6.98 15.31
CA ILE A 61 5.90 -6.09 14.46
C ILE A 61 5.02 -5.42 13.42
N ILE A 62 4.07 -6.15 12.83
CA ILE A 62 3.11 -5.61 11.85
C ILE A 62 2.25 -4.53 12.51
N LEU A 63 1.69 -4.82 13.70
CA LEU A 63 0.89 -3.84 14.43
C LEU A 63 1.72 -2.61 14.83
N ALA A 64 2.96 -2.81 15.29
CA ALA A 64 3.86 -1.70 15.58
C ALA A 64 4.13 -0.84 14.33
N GLY A 65 4.38 -1.46 13.17
CA GLY A 65 4.57 -0.76 11.90
C GLY A 65 3.33 0.03 11.47
N ILE A 66 2.13 -0.56 11.59
CA ILE A 66 0.85 0.11 11.30
C ILE A 66 0.65 1.31 12.24
N VAL A 67 0.92 1.15 13.53
CA VAL A 67 0.78 2.24 14.51
C VAL A 67 1.77 3.36 14.21
N VAL A 68 3.05 3.05 14.02
CA VAL A 68 4.08 4.06 13.75
C VAL A 68 3.79 4.80 12.45
N GLY A 69 3.56 4.07 11.35
CA GLY A 69 3.27 4.67 10.05
C GLY A 69 1.94 5.41 10.03
N GLY A 70 0.90 4.84 10.65
CA GLY A 70 -0.43 5.44 10.75
C GLY A 70 -0.45 6.73 11.57
N VAL A 71 0.25 6.76 12.72
CA VAL A 71 0.37 7.97 13.55
C VAL A 71 1.19 9.03 12.83
N ALA A 72 2.34 8.69 12.25
CA ALA A 72 3.17 9.64 11.52
C ALA A 72 2.43 10.24 10.31
N GLY A 73 1.76 9.39 9.52
CA GLY A 73 0.95 9.82 8.38
C GLY A 73 -0.24 10.68 8.79
N PHE A 74 -0.98 10.28 9.82
CA PHE A 74 -2.13 11.06 10.33
C PHE A 74 -1.71 12.42 10.88
N ALA A 75 -0.64 12.47 11.69
CA ALA A 75 -0.11 13.70 12.23
C ALA A 75 0.33 14.66 11.11
N GLY A 76 1.15 14.18 10.17
CA GLY A 76 1.62 14.98 9.04
C GLY A 76 0.48 15.52 8.17
N ALA A 77 -0.52 14.67 7.87
CA ALA A 77 -1.68 15.07 7.08
C ALA A 77 -2.57 16.12 7.78
N ARG A 78 -2.63 16.11 9.12
CA ARG A 78 -3.42 17.06 9.92
C ARG A 78 -2.74 18.41 10.09
N THR A 79 -1.41 18.45 10.13
CA THR A 79 -0.66 19.66 10.48
C THR A 79 -0.15 20.46 9.28
N VAL A 80 -0.16 19.88 8.07
CA VAL A 80 0.30 20.59 6.87
C VAL A 80 -0.63 21.74 6.50
N LYS A 81 -0.04 22.87 6.07
CA LYS A 81 -0.78 23.98 5.45
C LYS A 81 -1.30 23.57 4.07
N MET A 82 -2.49 24.05 3.70
CA MET A 82 -3.07 23.79 2.36
C MET A 82 -2.17 24.26 1.21
N THR A 83 -1.36 25.29 1.42
CA THR A 83 -0.38 25.79 0.45
C THR A 83 0.80 24.84 0.23
N ALA A 84 1.04 23.91 1.14
CA ALA A 84 2.11 22.91 1.09
C ALA A 84 1.58 21.49 0.83
N MET A 85 0.33 21.37 0.34
CA MET A 85 -0.24 20.08 -0.05
C MET A 85 0.56 19.35 -1.13
N PRO A 86 1.12 20.01 -2.17
CA PRO A 86 1.93 19.32 -3.17
C PRO A 86 3.13 18.56 -2.56
N GLN A 87 3.84 19.16 -1.60
CA GLN A 87 4.98 18.55 -0.92
C GLN A 87 4.54 17.35 -0.09
N MET A 88 3.46 17.46 0.67
CA MET A 88 2.96 16.32 1.45
C MET A 88 2.48 15.16 0.58
N VAL A 89 1.87 15.46 -0.58
CA VAL A 89 1.51 14.43 -1.57
C VAL A 89 2.77 13.74 -2.11
N ALA A 90 3.83 14.50 -2.41
CA ALA A 90 5.12 13.92 -2.82
C ALA A 90 5.67 13.00 -1.73
N LEU A 91 5.72 13.45 -0.46
CA LEU A 91 6.21 12.63 0.66
C LEU A 91 5.45 11.31 0.80
N PHE A 92 4.11 11.32 0.75
CA PHE A 92 3.31 10.10 0.87
C PHE A 92 3.42 9.19 -0.36
N ASN A 93 3.56 9.74 -1.56
CA ASN A 93 3.86 8.95 -2.75
C ASN A 93 5.22 8.26 -2.61
N GLY A 94 6.23 9.00 -2.15
CA GLY A 94 7.57 8.49 -1.88
C GLY A 94 7.57 7.37 -0.86
N ALA A 95 6.88 7.53 0.27
CA ALA A 95 6.75 6.48 1.28
C ALA A 95 6.14 5.19 0.71
N GLY A 96 5.13 5.30 -0.16
CA GLY A 96 4.55 4.16 -0.89
C GLY A 96 5.55 3.50 -1.85
N GLY A 97 6.31 4.30 -2.60
CA GLY A 97 7.39 3.82 -3.47
C GLY A 97 8.49 3.10 -2.70
N GLY A 98 8.91 3.64 -1.55
CA GLY A 98 9.88 3.02 -0.65
C GLY A 98 9.38 1.70 -0.08
N ALA A 99 8.10 1.61 0.31
CA ALA A 99 7.49 0.36 0.74
C ALA A 99 7.51 -0.70 -0.38
N ALA A 100 7.15 -0.33 -1.62
CA ALA A 100 7.21 -1.23 -2.77
C ALA A 100 8.64 -1.72 -3.04
N ALA A 101 9.64 -0.84 -2.94
CA ALA A 101 11.06 -1.21 -3.08
C ALA A 101 11.51 -2.20 -1.99
N LEU A 102 11.19 -1.95 -0.72
CA LEU A 102 11.54 -2.84 0.39
C LEU A 102 10.88 -4.23 0.24
N VAL A 103 9.59 -4.28 -0.08
CA VAL A 103 8.88 -5.53 -0.34
C VAL A 103 9.52 -6.30 -1.49
N SER A 104 9.92 -5.62 -2.57
CA SER A 104 10.56 -6.24 -3.73
C SER A 104 11.94 -6.83 -3.38
N ILE A 105 12.72 -6.16 -2.52
CA ILE A 105 14.01 -6.70 -2.05
C ILE A 105 13.81 -7.98 -1.24
N LEU A 106 12.84 -7.98 -0.32
CA LEU A 106 12.54 -9.15 0.52
C LEU A 106 12.01 -10.32 -0.33
N GLU A 107 11.12 -10.03 -1.29
CA GLU A 107 10.56 -11.05 -2.16
C GLU A 107 11.61 -11.64 -3.11
N PHE A 108 12.51 -10.83 -3.66
CA PHE A 108 13.62 -11.33 -4.47
C PHE A 108 14.58 -12.22 -3.66
N SER A 109 14.91 -11.83 -2.42
CA SER A 109 15.72 -12.67 -1.52
C SER A 109 15.02 -14.01 -1.28
N ARG A 110 13.71 -13.98 -0.97
CA ARG A 110 12.91 -15.19 -0.74
C ARG A 110 12.88 -16.11 -1.96
N GLN A 111 12.67 -15.57 -3.17
CA GLN A 111 12.70 -16.34 -4.42
C GLN A 111 14.06 -17.00 -4.64
N ARG A 112 15.15 -16.27 -4.38
CA ARG A 112 16.52 -16.80 -4.49
C ARG A 112 16.78 -17.92 -3.49
N ASP A 113 16.42 -17.73 -2.22
CA ASP A 113 16.67 -18.69 -1.15
C ASP A 113 15.88 -19.99 -1.34
N LEU A 114 14.68 -19.90 -1.93
CA LEU A 114 13.84 -21.05 -2.29
C LEU A 114 14.23 -21.69 -3.64
N GLY A 115 15.18 -21.11 -4.39
CA GLY A 115 15.53 -21.56 -5.74
C GLY A 115 14.41 -21.38 -6.77
N ALA A 116 13.42 -20.53 -6.48
CA ALA A 116 12.21 -20.30 -7.27
C ALA A 116 12.33 -19.05 -8.17
N LEU A 117 13.45 -18.91 -8.87
CA LEU A 117 13.70 -17.78 -9.78
C LEU A 117 13.05 -18.06 -11.14
N GLU A 118 11.74 -17.81 -11.22
CA GLU A 118 10.98 -17.85 -12.47
C GLU A 118 11.01 -16.49 -13.16
N PHE A 119 11.22 -16.48 -14.49
CA PHE A 119 11.39 -15.25 -15.25
C PHE A 119 10.27 -14.21 -15.02
N GLY A 120 8.99 -14.63 -15.07
CA GLY A 120 7.85 -13.73 -14.92
C GLY A 120 7.78 -13.03 -13.55
N PRO A 121 7.64 -13.79 -12.45
CA PRO A 121 7.59 -13.23 -11.09
C PRO A 121 8.85 -12.44 -10.72
N THR A 122 10.03 -12.95 -11.08
CA THR A 122 11.30 -12.27 -10.79
C THR A 122 11.40 -10.95 -11.55
N LEU A 123 11.04 -10.92 -12.84
CA LEU A 123 11.03 -9.67 -13.62
C LEU A 123 10.05 -8.65 -13.04
N ALA A 124 8.83 -9.06 -12.67
CA ALA A 124 7.85 -8.18 -12.03
C ALA A 124 8.37 -7.60 -10.72
N THR A 125 9.05 -8.41 -9.91
CA THR A 125 9.66 -7.99 -8.65
C THR A 125 10.78 -6.96 -8.87
N LEU A 126 11.66 -7.20 -9.86
CA LEU A 126 12.74 -6.27 -10.18
C LEU A 126 12.23 -4.95 -10.77
N LEU A 127 11.18 -4.99 -11.60
CA LEU A 127 10.55 -3.77 -12.10
C LEU A 127 9.87 -2.98 -10.97
N ALA A 128 9.16 -3.66 -10.07
CA ALA A 128 8.57 -3.02 -8.89
C ALA A 128 9.64 -2.37 -7.99
N LEU A 129 10.80 -3.02 -7.83
CA LEU A 129 11.95 -2.45 -7.11
C LEU A 129 12.42 -1.14 -7.76
N VAL A 130 12.67 -1.15 -9.07
CA VAL A 130 13.14 0.03 -9.80
C VAL A 130 12.11 1.17 -9.74
N ILE A 131 10.84 0.87 -10.03
CA ILE A 131 9.77 1.87 -10.01
C ILE A 131 9.59 2.45 -8.60
N GLY A 132 9.62 1.60 -7.57
CA GLY A 132 9.52 2.02 -6.18
C GLY A 132 10.70 2.91 -5.75
N ALA A 133 11.93 2.53 -6.09
CA ALA A 133 13.13 3.30 -5.77
C ALA A 133 13.17 4.66 -6.49
N VAL A 134 12.73 4.71 -7.74
CA VAL A 134 12.62 5.97 -8.50
C VAL A 134 11.53 6.86 -7.91
N SER A 135 10.36 6.31 -7.56
CA SER A 135 9.29 7.06 -6.89
C SER A 135 9.74 7.60 -5.52
N PHE A 136 10.45 6.80 -4.73
CA PHE A 136 11.00 7.22 -3.44
C PHE A 136 12.01 8.36 -3.58
N SER A 137 13.03 8.18 -4.43
CA SER A 137 14.09 9.19 -4.62
C SER A 137 13.57 10.47 -5.28
N GLY A 138 12.70 10.36 -6.30
CA GLY A 138 12.05 11.50 -6.93
C GLY A 138 11.17 12.28 -5.95
N SER A 139 10.43 11.58 -5.08
CA SER A 139 9.61 12.22 -4.05
C SER A 139 10.45 12.92 -2.98
N ALA A 140 11.62 12.39 -2.62
CA ALA A 140 12.52 13.05 -1.69
C ALA A 140 13.05 14.39 -2.25
N ILE A 141 13.35 14.43 -3.55
CA ILE A 141 13.74 15.67 -4.25
C ILE A 141 12.55 16.63 -4.36
N ALA A 142 11.35 16.13 -4.67
CA ALA A 142 10.16 16.96 -4.83
C ALA A 142 9.58 17.50 -3.50
N PHE A 143 9.87 16.83 -2.38
CA PHE A 143 9.51 17.27 -1.05
C PHE A 143 10.47 18.33 -0.50
N GLY A 144 11.77 18.19 -0.78
CA GLY A 144 12.83 19.12 -0.37
C GLY A 144 12.70 20.49 -1.01
#